data_AF-V9DNN2-F1
#
_entry.id   AF-V9DNN2-F1
#
_cell.length_a   1.000
_cell.length_b   1.000
_cell.length_c   1.000
_cell.angle_alpha   90.00
_cell.angle_beta   90.00
_cell.angle_gamma   90.00
#
_symmetry.space_group_name_H-M   'P 1'
#
loop_
_entity.id
_entity.type
_entity.pdbx_description
1 polymer ?
#
loop_
_entity_poly.entity_id
_entity_poly.type
_entity_poly.pdbx_seq_one_letter_code
_entity_poly.pdbx_strand_id
1 'polypeptide(L)'
;MPPVSKRSLSSTDRSISPPALRRKLSRATVWQHVPNTWSGQVRLFSWNVNGIGPLLQKRLSFEPGSLSPLRSFLKRHQWPEILCLQEVKISSKDTAVQRQLQLAANQGSAAEEPTYSVHSSLPRDKYNATGFGGKVHGVASLIRDDFATSIRVTRKPDWDLEGRVLIHEHETGLVIINGYWVNGTSNPYRDPATGAVTGTRHDHKLRFHHHMLDEALQLERDGHQVVLMGDMNIARARIDGHPNLRTSPLQHVKNRADFNSKFFTDDKGMRGIDVFRHIHGDTKKFTYHPRGRSWGESCDRVDLIVVSRALVDDMDAVTATDICDSAQERGHSDHVPLWISLDLSRIAGVAKPPVTDRGTEQ
;
A
#
# COMPACT_ATOMS: atom_id res chain seq x y z
N MET A 1 -9.88 11.21 -58.72
CA MET A 1 -10.79 11.80 -57.72
C MET A 1 -11.96 10.84 -57.54
N PRO A 2 -11.90 9.97 -56.51
CA PRO A 2 -12.80 10.10 -55.35
C PRO A 2 -12.05 9.89 -54.00
N PRO A 3 -12.69 10.15 -52.84
CA PRO A 3 -12.00 10.69 -51.67
C PRO A 3 -11.53 9.67 -50.63
N VAL A 4 -10.55 10.15 -49.87
CA VAL A 4 -9.87 9.55 -48.73
C VAL A 4 -10.84 9.34 -47.55
N SER A 5 -10.99 8.09 -47.10
CA SER A 5 -11.65 7.76 -45.83
C SER A 5 -10.68 7.99 -44.67
N LYS A 6 -10.85 9.12 -43.97
CA LYS A 6 -10.19 9.42 -42.69
C LYS A 6 -10.64 8.41 -41.62
N ARG A 7 -9.69 7.68 -41.04
CA ARG A 7 -9.90 6.90 -39.81
C ARG A 7 -10.28 7.86 -38.67
N SER A 8 -11.44 7.65 -38.06
CA SER A 8 -11.84 8.35 -36.83
C SER A 8 -10.97 7.87 -35.67
N LEU A 9 -10.26 8.80 -35.04
CA LEU A 9 -9.61 8.58 -33.74
C LEU A 9 -10.70 8.34 -32.70
N SER A 10 -10.73 7.12 -32.16
CA SER A 10 -11.58 6.74 -31.03
C SER A 10 -11.15 7.55 -29.80
N SER A 11 -12.04 8.44 -29.35
CA SER A 11 -11.93 9.20 -28.11
C SER A 11 -12.08 8.28 -26.89
N THR A 12 -10.97 7.82 -26.33
CA THR A 12 -10.91 7.29 -24.96
C THR A 12 -9.96 8.15 -24.14
N ASP A 13 -10.35 9.41 -23.97
CA ASP A 13 -9.72 10.38 -23.07
C ASP A 13 -10.79 10.82 -22.06
N ARG A 14 -11.19 9.88 -21.18
CA ARG A 14 -12.04 10.21 -20.03
C ARG A 14 -11.15 10.21 -18.80
N SER A 15 -11.06 11.36 -18.13
CA SER A 15 -10.31 11.52 -16.89
C SER A 15 -10.84 10.52 -15.85
N ILE A 16 -9.91 9.83 -15.20
CA ILE A 16 -10.20 8.74 -14.25
C ILE A 16 -10.58 9.27 -12.85
N SER A 17 -10.64 10.59 -12.73
CA SER A 17 -11.04 11.33 -11.53
C SER A 17 -11.83 12.59 -11.94
N PRO A 18 -12.69 13.13 -11.04
CA PRO A 18 -13.17 14.50 -11.21
C PRO A 18 -11.98 15.46 -11.35
N PRO A 19 -12.13 16.61 -12.03
CA PRO A 19 -11.04 17.55 -12.25
C PRO A 19 -10.43 17.97 -10.91
N ALA A 20 -9.10 18.06 -10.86
CA ALA A 20 -8.39 18.55 -9.70
C ALA A 20 -8.94 19.93 -9.29
N LEU A 21 -9.37 20.08 -8.04
CA LEU A 21 -9.61 21.41 -7.47
C LEU A 21 -8.27 22.14 -7.48
N ARG A 22 -8.13 23.16 -8.34
CA ARG A 22 -6.98 24.07 -8.35
C ARG A 22 -6.93 24.84 -7.03
N ARG A 23 -6.43 24.22 -5.96
CA ARG A 23 -6.00 24.91 -4.74
C ARG A 23 -4.51 25.17 -4.83
N LYS A 24 -4.10 26.41 -4.53
CA LYS A 24 -2.69 26.78 -4.33
C LYS A 24 -2.17 26.03 -3.10
N LEU A 25 -1.64 24.83 -3.31
CA LEU A 25 -0.70 24.25 -2.34
C LEU A 25 0.55 25.11 -2.41
N SER A 26 0.88 25.77 -1.30
CA SER A 26 2.11 26.54 -1.19
C SER A 26 3.29 25.66 -1.57
N ARG A 27 4.12 26.15 -2.49
CA ARG A 27 5.35 25.50 -2.96
C ARG A 27 6.11 24.92 -1.77
N ALA A 28 6.41 23.62 -1.82
CA ALA A 28 7.15 22.92 -0.77
C ALA A 28 8.48 23.64 -0.51
N THR A 29 8.53 24.34 0.63
CA THR A 29 9.76 24.94 1.15
C THR A 29 10.65 23.81 1.65
N VAL A 30 11.93 23.90 1.32
CA VAL A 30 13.01 23.02 1.81
C VAL A 30 12.84 22.79 3.32
N TRP A 31 12.66 21.54 3.72
CA TRP A 31 12.49 21.13 5.12
C TRP A 31 13.79 21.38 5.89
N GLN A 32 13.92 22.55 6.50
CA GLN A 32 14.89 22.80 7.56
C GLN A 32 14.40 22.16 8.86
N HIS A 33 15.38 21.70 9.64
CA HIS A 33 15.20 21.01 10.91
C HIS A 33 14.40 21.90 11.89
N VAL A 34 13.11 21.61 12.05
CA VAL A 34 12.31 22.12 13.15
C VAL A 34 11.55 20.93 13.73
N PRO A 35 11.72 20.61 15.03
CA PRO A 35 10.84 19.69 15.71
C PRO A 35 9.49 20.39 15.88
N ASN A 36 8.66 20.40 14.84
CA ASN A 36 7.29 20.92 14.89
C ASN A 36 6.35 19.71 14.98
N THR A 37 5.74 19.36 16.11
CA THR A 37 4.60 20.08 16.74
C THR A 37 3.46 20.49 15.80
N TRP A 38 3.35 19.88 14.60
CA TRP A 38 2.05 19.84 13.91
C TRP A 38 1.18 18.79 14.61
N SER A 39 0.62 19.14 15.76
CA SER A 39 -0.25 18.27 16.56
C SER A 39 -1.36 17.71 15.67
N GLY A 40 -1.30 16.41 15.36
CA GLY A 40 -2.31 15.68 14.58
C GLY A 40 -1.90 15.25 13.18
N GLN A 41 -0.78 15.73 12.61
CA GLN A 41 -0.33 15.22 11.31
C GLN A 41 0.39 13.88 11.44
N VAL A 42 0.04 12.91 10.59
CA VAL A 42 0.69 11.60 10.51
C VAL A 42 1.11 11.29 9.08
N ARG A 43 2.24 10.60 8.92
CA ARG A 43 2.80 10.13 7.65
C ARG A 43 2.80 8.60 7.61
N LEU A 44 2.12 8.08 6.59
CA LEU A 44 2.06 6.65 6.31
C LEU A 44 2.84 6.38 5.03
N PHE A 45 3.81 5.46 5.09
CA PHE A 45 4.59 5.02 3.95
C PHE A 45 4.24 3.61 3.54
N SER A 46 4.30 3.33 2.24
CA SER A 46 4.26 1.98 1.69
C SER A 46 5.46 1.71 0.81
N TRP A 47 5.98 0.47 0.83
CA TRP A 47 7.07 0.05 -0.03
C TRP A 47 7.07 -1.48 -0.24
N ASN A 48 6.91 -1.93 -1.49
CA ASN A 48 7.24 -3.31 -1.85
C ASN A 48 8.77 -3.45 -1.87
N VAL A 49 9.31 -4.23 -0.93
CA VAL A 49 10.77 -4.36 -0.74
C VAL A 49 11.38 -5.50 -1.52
N ASN A 50 10.58 -6.35 -2.17
CA ASN A 50 11.04 -7.51 -2.93
C ASN A 50 12.11 -8.33 -2.18
N GLY A 51 11.77 -8.70 -0.95
CA GLY A 51 12.63 -9.42 0.00
C GLY A 51 13.26 -8.50 1.05
N ILE A 52 13.08 -8.85 2.33
CA ILE A 52 13.53 -8.02 3.45
C ILE A 52 15.06 -8.05 3.67
N GLY A 53 15.75 -9.10 3.21
CA GLY A 53 17.14 -9.39 3.55
C GLY A 53 18.10 -8.20 3.45
N PRO A 54 18.14 -7.45 2.34
CA PRO A 54 19.02 -6.29 2.18
C PRO A 54 18.76 -5.16 3.18
N LEU A 55 17.56 -5.07 3.77
CA LEU A 55 17.20 -4.06 4.77
C LEU A 55 17.65 -4.43 6.20
N LEU A 56 17.97 -5.71 6.43
CA LEU A 56 18.34 -6.24 7.75
C LEU A 56 19.84 -6.23 8.01
N GLN A 57 20.65 -6.14 6.96
CA GLN A 57 22.10 -6.27 7.05
C GLN A 57 22.71 -5.01 7.66
N LYS A 58 23.69 -5.18 8.57
CA LYS A 58 24.64 -4.10 8.84
C LYS A 58 25.53 -3.97 7.61
N ARG A 59 25.73 -2.75 7.10
CA ARG A 59 26.84 -2.55 6.18
C ARG A 59 28.12 -2.95 6.92
N LEU A 60 29.00 -3.70 6.27
CA LEU A 60 30.37 -3.90 6.75
C LEU A 60 31.08 -2.55 6.66
N SER A 61 30.85 -1.69 7.65
CA SER A 61 31.55 -0.42 7.82
C SER A 61 32.40 -0.52 9.07
N PHE A 62 33.65 -0.10 8.96
CA PHE A 62 34.56 0.01 10.09
C PHE A 62 34.21 1.19 11.03
N GLU A 63 33.16 1.94 10.70
CA GLU A 63 32.61 3.04 11.49
C GLU A 63 31.71 2.50 12.62
N PRO A 64 32.03 2.75 13.91
CA PRO A 64 31.13 2.48 15.02
C PRO A 64 29.82 3.25 14.81
N GLY A 65 28.67 2.56 14.84
CA GLY A 65 27.35 3.21 14.79
C GLY A 65 26.62 3.20 13.45
N SER A 66 27.08 2.45 12.42
CA SER A 66 26.31 2.33 11.18
C SER A 66 24.91 1.76 11.42
N LEU A 67 23.91 2.54 11.03
CA LEU A 67 22.50 2.14 11.03
C LEU A 67 22.27 1.03 10.00
N SER A 68 21.25 0.19 10.24
CA SER A 68 20.74 -0.69 9.19
C SER A 68 20.17 0.14 8.03
N PRO A 69 20.09 -0.39 6.79
CA PRO A 69 19.41 0.30 5.70
C PRO A 69 17.95 0.61 6.03
N LEU A 70 17.27 -0.25 6.80
CA LEU A 70 15.91 0.02 7.29
C LEU A 70 15.84 1.24 8.22
N ARG A 71 16.72 1.30 9.23
CA ARG A 71 16.77 2.44 10.16
C ARG A 71 17.19 3.73 9.44
N SER A 72 18.12 3.63 8.49
CA SER A 72 18.54 4.75 7.65
C SER A 72 17.38 5.29 6.81
N PHE A 73 16.53 4.41 6.28
CA PHE A 73 15.30 4.79 5.59
C PHE A 73 14.35 5.55 6.51
N LEU A 74 14.05 5.00 7.70
CA LEU A 74 13.18 5.65 8.68
C LEU A 74 13.71 7.04 9.06
N LYS A 75 15.01 7.17 9.33
CA LYS A 75 15.66 8.43 9.69
C LYS A 75 15.56 9.47 8.56
N ARG A 76 15.89 9.07 7.34
CA ARG A 76 15.89 9.97 6.16
C ARG A 76 14.49 10.45 5.80
N HIS A 77 13.46 9.65 6.07
CA HIS A 77 12.05 10.01 5.85
C HIS A 77 11.38 10.63 7.09
N GLN A 78 12.19 11.10 8.05
CA GLN A 78 11.75 11.82 9.25
C GLN A 78 10.80 11.01 10.14
N TRP A 79 11.11 9.72 10.33
CA TRP A 79 10.44 8.84 11.28
C TRP A 79 8.91 8.74 11.07
N PRO A 80 8.45 8.21 9.92
CA PRO A 80 7.02 8.09 9.64
C PRO A 80 6.29 7.27 10.71
N GLU A 81 5.04 7.61 11.02
CA GLU A 81 4.24 6.93 12.04
C GLU A 81 4.01 5.45 11.68
N ILE A 82 3.81 5.14 10.40
CA ILE A 82 3.76 3.76 9.89
C ILE A 82 4.57 3.63 8.60
N LEU A 83 5.34 2.54 8.51
CA LEU A 83 5.92 2.02 7.27
C LEU A 83 5.35 0.63 6.97
N CYS A 84 4.55 0.53 5.91
CA CYS A 84 3.99 -0.69 5.35
C CYS A 84 4.95 -1.30 4.32
N LEU A 85 5.41 -2.52 4.56
CA LEU A 85 6.29 -3.27 3.69
C LEU A 85 5.55 -4.44 3.04
N GLN A 86 5.70 -4.60 1.72
CA GLN A 86 5.19 -5.73 0.95
C GLN A 86 6.33 -6.61 0.40
N GLU A 87 6.01 -7.86 0.09
CA GLU A 87 6.98 -8.89 -0.31
C GLU A 87 8.16 -9.00 0.66
N VAL A 88 7.90 -9.07 1.97
CA VAL A 88 8.98 -9.23 2.95
C VAL A 88 9.71 -10.56 2.77
N LYS A 89 9.05 -11.58 2.17
CA LYS A 89 9.59 -12.91 1.86
C LYS A 89 10.17 -13.62 3.09
N ILE A 90 9.49 -13.46 4.21
CA ILE A 90 9.82 -14.14 5.47
C ILE A 90 8.92 -15.36 5.59
N SER A 91 9.52 -16.53 5.85
CA SER A 91 8.76 -17.74 6.17
C SER A 91 8.13 -17.59 7.57
N SER A 92 6.89 -18.03 7.75
CA SER A 92 6.21 -17.98 9.04
C SER A 92 6.93 -18.75 10.15
N LYS A 93 7.80 -19.70 9.79
CA LYS A 93 8.63 -20.49 10.71
C LYS A 93 9.98 -19.84 11.04
N ASP A 94 10.38 -18.79 10.31
CA ASP A 94 11.69 -18.14 10.44
C ASP A 94 11.62 -17.04 11.51
N THR A 95 11.61 -17.43 12.78
CA THR A 95 11.52 -16.49 13.91
C THR A 95 12.77 -15.64 14.08
N ALA A 96 13.93 -16.11 13.61
CA ALA A 96 15.19 -15.38 13.64
C ALA A 96 15.12 -14.14 12.75
N VAL A 97 14.67 -14.28 11.50
CA VAL A 97 14.51 -13.14 10.58
C VAL A 97 13.44 -12.16 11.07
N GLN A 98 12.35 -12.66 11.67
CA GLN A 98 11.33 -11.79 12.29
C GLN A 98 11.91 -10.93 13.43
N ARG A 99 12.71 -11.52 14.32
CA ARG A 99 13.41 -10.77 15.37
C ARG A 99 14.45 -9.81 14.79
N GLN A 100 15.15 -10.21 13.75
CA GLN A 100 16.13 -9.36 13.09
C GLN A 100 15.48 -8.14 12.43
N LEU A 101 14.25 -8.27 11.90
CA LEU A 101 13.48 -7.13 11.39
C LEU A 101 13.18 -6.10 12.49
N GLN A 102 12.70 -6.55 13.65
CA GLN A 102 12.50 -5.71 14.82
C GLN A 102 13.80 -5.02 15.26
N LEU A 103 14.90 -5.77 15.32
CA LEU A 103 16.21 -5.22 15.67
C LEU A 103 16.68 -4.19 14.64
N ALA A 104 16.57 -4.48 13.34
CA ALA A 104 17.01 -3.58 12.28
C ALA A 104 16.26 -2.25 12.31
N ALA A 105 14.97 -2.23 12.66
CA ALA A 105 14.17 -1.01 12.78
C ALA A 105 14.60 -0.08 13.92
N ASN A 106 15.29 -0.62 14.93
CA ASN A 106 15.62 0.06 16.19
C ASN A 106 17.12 0.11 16.49
N GLN A 107 17.94 -0.55 15.68
CA GLN A 107 19.37 -0.66 15.88
C GLN A 107 20.04 0.71 15.84
N GLY A 108 20.81 1.02 16.88
CA GLY A 108 21.54 2.29 16.97
C GLY A 108 20.63 3.49 17.22
N SER A 109 19.42 3.27 17.73
CA SER A 109 18.56 4.35 18.22
C SER A 109 19.27 5.15 19.32
N ALA A 110 19.36 6.45 19.13
CA ALA A 110 19.74 7.37 20.19
C ALA A 110 18.54 7.59 21.13
N ALA A 111 18.81 8.07 22.35
CA ALA A 111 17.78 8.22 23.39
C ALA A 111 16.57 9.09 22.98
N GLU A 112 16.77 10.05 22.06
CA GLU A 112 15.71 10.93 21.57
C GLU A 112 15.09 10.50 20.23
N GLU A 113 15.59 9.42 19.62
CA GLU A 113 15.00 8.91 18.39
C GLU A 113 13.87 7.92 18.68
N PRO A 114 12.77 7.96 17.90
CA PRO A 114 11.66 7.06 18.13
C PRO A 114 12.03 5.61 17.77
N THR A 115 11.44 4.68 18.52
CA THR A 115 11.48 3.25 18.27
C THR A 115 10.19 2.79 17.57
N TYR A 116 10.24 1.57 17.04
CA TYR A 116 9.17 0.98 16.23
C TYR A 116 8.87 -0.44 16.68
N SER A 117 7.60 -0.77 16.72
CA SER A 117 7.08 -2.12 16.87
C SER A 117 6.75 -2.71 15.50
N VAL A 118 7.13 -3.98 15.28
CA VAL A 118 6.91 -4.70 14.01
C VAL A 118 5.76 -5.68 14.14
N HIS A 119 4.80 -5.56 13.23
CA HIS A 119 3.72 -6.53 13.04
C HIS A 119 3.84 -7.16 11.65
N SER A 120 3.50 -8.43 11.50
CA SER A 120 3.60 -9.11 10.20
C SER A 120 2.46 -10.08 9.93
N SER A 121 2.05 -10.15 8.67
CA SER A 121 1.22 -11.22 8.12
C SER A 121 2.09 -12.04 7.17
N LEU A 122 2.39 -13.28 7.57
CA LEU A 122 3.30 -14.16 6.84
C LEU A 122 2.54 -15.34 6.24
N PRO A 123 3.04 -15.95 5.16
CA PRO A 123 2.33 -17.02 4.48
C PRO A 123 2.13 -18.26 5.36
N ARG A 124 0.91 -18.80 5.32
CA ARG A 124 0.45 -20.00 6.05
C ARG A 124 -0.14 -21.07 5.13
N ASP A 125 -0.42 -20.73 3.87
CA ASP A 125 -0.96 -21.64 2.87
C ASP A 125 0.03 -22.76 2.52
N LYS A 126 -0.39 -24.02 2.71
CA LYS A 126 0.43 -25.22 2.52
C LYS A 126 0.65 -25.60 1.05
N TYR A 127 -0.12 -25.03 0.13
CA TYR A 127 -0.12 -25.43 -1.28
C TYR A 127 0.28 -24.28 -2.21
N ASN A 128 -0.18 -23.06 -1.93
CA ASN A 128 0.00 -21.91 -2.82
C ASN A 128 1.21 -21.03 -2.45
N ALA A 129 1.69 -21.10 -1.20
CA ALA A 129 2.77 -20.24 -0.70
C ALA A 129 4.01 -21.03 -0.26
N THR A 130 4.43 -22.03 -1.05
CA THR A 130 5.49 -22.98 -0.69
C THR A 130 6.87 -22.65 -1.25
N GLY A 131 6.95 -21.75 -2.24
CA GLY A 131 8.21 -21.41 -2.91
C GLY A 131 9.30 -20.96 -1.93
N PHE A 132 10.55 -21.33 -2.22
CA PHE A 132 11.73 -20.97 -1.41
C PHE A 132 11.57 -21.25 0.10
N GLY A 133 10.88 -22.33 0.49
CA GLY A 133 10.63 -22.65 1.89
C GLY A 133 9.61 -21.73 2.58
N GLY A 134 8.65 -21.22 1.81
CA GLY A 134 7.63 -20.28 2.27
C GLY A 134 8.03 -18.80 2.17
N LYS A 135 9.15 -18.50 1.51
CA LYS A 135 9.71 -17.14 1.35
C LYS A 135 9.26 -16.49 0.04
N VAL A 136 7.93 -16.37 -0.16
CA VAL A 136 7.34 -15.87 -1.43
C VAL A 136 6.59 -14.55 -1.33
N HIS A 137 5.86 -14.31 -0.24
CA HIS A 137 4.95 -13.16 -0.09
C HIS A 137 5.22 -12.47 1.26
N GLY A 138 4.18 -12.22 2.05
CA GLY A 138 4.30 -11.60 3.36
C GLY A 138 4.22 -10.08 3.29
N VAL A 139 3.58 -9.49 4.29
CA VAL A 139 3.61 -8.07 4.58
C VAL A 139 4.06 -7.83 6.03
N ALA A 140 4.70 -6.69 6.28
CA ALA A 140 5.00 -6.23 7.62
C ALA A 140 4.72 -4.74 7.76
N SER A 141 4.29 -4.30 8.93
CA SER A 141 4.14 -2.88 9.26
C SER A 141 5.06 -2.56 10.44
N LEU A 142 5.88 -1.53 10.28
CA LEU A 142 6.60 -0.89 11.36
C LEU A 142 5.74 0.26 11.85
N ILE A 143 5.37 0.24 13.12
CA ILE A 143 4.55 1.28 13.75
C ILE A 143 5.40 1.97 14.80
N ARG A 144 5.52 3.29 14.72
CA ARG A 144 6.26 4.09 15.69
C ARG A 144 5.64 3.93 17.07
N ASP A 145 6.44 3.73 18.11
CA ASP A 145 5.93 3.24 19.40
C ASP A 145 4.98 4.23 20.10
N ASP A 146 5.19 5.54 19.92
CA ASP A 146 4.26 6.58 20.38
C ASP A 146 2.90 6.47 19.69
N PHE A 147 2.89 6.26 18.37
CA PHE A 147 1.69 6.07 17.57
C PHE A 147 1.00 4.73 17.83
N ALA A 148 1.78 3.68 18.12
CA ALA A 148 1.28 2.33 18.40
C ALA A 148 0.34 2.29 19.63
N THR A 149 0.50 3.21 20.58
CA THR A 149 -0.38 3.33 21.75
C THR A 149 -1.84 3.61 21.40
N SER A 150 -2.08 4.22 20.23
CA SER A 150 -3.40 4.60 19.72
C SER A 150 -3.96 3.58 18.70
N ILE A 151 -3.22 2.52 18.39
CA ILE A 151 -3.68 1.39 17.58
C ILE A 151 -4.41 0.39 18.48
N ARG A 152 -5.73 0.29 18.31
CA ARG A 152 -6.58 -0.60 19.12
C ARG A 152 -6.50 -2.04 18.67
N VAL A 153 -6.43 -2.25 17.35
CA VAL A 153 -6.44 -3.59 16.76
C VAL A 153 -5.35 -3.67 15.69
N THR A 154 -4.60 -4.76 15.71
CA THR A 154 -3.79 -5.20 14.57
C THR A 154 -4.14 -6.63 14.26
N ARG A 155 -4.68 -6.88 13.06
CA ARG A 155 -5.22 -8.20 12.69
C ARG A 155 -4.87 -8.61 11.27
N LYS A 156 -4.98 -9.92 11.04
CA LYS A 156 -4.81 -10.59 9.75
C LYS A 156 -6.17 -11.16 9.38
N PRO A 157 -6.69 -10.97 8.16
CA PRO A 157 -7.92 -11.63 7.76
C PRO A 157 -7.74 -13.15 7.69
N ASP A 158 -8.73 -13.91 8.18
CA ASP A 158 -8.65 -15.38 8.19
C ASP A 158 -8.62 -15.99 6.78
N TRP A 159 -9.30 -15.33 5.83
CA TRP A 159 -9.31 -15.73 4.43
C TRP A 159 -7.94 -15.55 3.74
N ASP A 160 -7.05 -14.73 4.30
CA ASP A 160 -5.71 -14.49 3.75
C ASP A 160 -4.67 -15.45 4.34
N LEU A 161 -4.55 -16.61 3.68
CA LEU A 161 -3.55 -17.62 4.01
C LEU A 161 -2.18 -17.33 3.34
N GLU A 162 -2.10 -16.40 2.40
CA GLU A 162 -0.85 -16.06 1.70
C GLU A 162 -0.06 -14.95 2.39
N GLY A 163 -0.58 -14.38 3.49
CA GLY A 163 0.10 -13.34 4.26
C GLY A 163 0.22 -12.03 3.49
N ARG A 164 -0.81 -11.67 2.74
CA ARG A 164 -0.88 -10.51 1.86
C ARG A 164 -1.48 -9.28 2.53
N VAL A 165 -2.17 -9.42 3.64
CA VAL A 165 -2.94 -8.34 4.27
C VAL A 165 -2.63 -8.23 5.76
N LEU A 166 -2.43 -7.00 6.22
CA LEU A 166 -2.33 -6.63 7.63
C LEU A 166 -3.10 -5.33 7.87
N ILE A 167 -4.01 -5.37 8.84
CA ILE A 167 -4.98 -4.30 9.12
C ILE A 167 -4.68 -3.72 10.49
N HIS A 168 -4.63 -2.39 10.57
CA HIS A 168 -4.42 -1.62 11.79
C HIS A 168 -5.59 -0.65 12.00
N GLU A 169 -6.28 -0.76 13.13
CA GLU A 169 -7.41 0.10 13.47
C GLU A 169 -6.98 1.08 14.56
N HIS A 170 -7.01 2.36 14.23
CA HIS A 170 -6.63 3.46 15.10
C HIS A 170 -7.85 3.98 15.87
N GLU A 171 -7.64 4.49 17.07
CA GLU A 171 -8.73 4.94 17.96
C GLU A 171 -9.59 6.08 17.42
N THR A 172 -9.09 6.83 16.44
CA THR A 172 -9.83 7.90 15.75
C THR A 172 -10.87 7.38 14.76
N GLY A 173 -10.91 6.06 14.52
CA GLY A 173 -11.73 5.45 13.47
C GLY A 173 -11.02 5.29 12.13
N LEU A 174 -9.76 5.72 12.01
CA LEU A 174 -8.93 5.44 10.83
C LEU A 174 -8.50 3.97 10.81
N VAL A 175 -8.61 3.32 9.65
CA VAL A 175 -8.16 1.94 9.43
C VAL A 175 -7.15 1.92 8.29
N ILE A 176 -5.96 1.40 8.57
CA ILE A 176 -4.83 1.35 7.65
C ILE A 176 -4.63 -0.11 7.24
N ILE A 177 -4.79 -0.38 5.95
CA ILE A 177 -4.64 -1.71 5.37
C ILE A 177 -3.38 -1.75 4.52
N ASN A 178 -2.35 -2.40 5.06
CA ASN A 178 -1.15 -2.77 4.34
C ASN A 178 -1.45 -4.03 3.51
N GLY A 179 -1.38 -3.92 2.19
CA GLY A 179 -1.67 -5.08 1.35
C GLY A 179 -0.74 -5.29 0.15
N TYR A 180 -0.57 -6.57 -0.19
CA TYR A 180 0.16 -7.07 -1.35
C TYR A 180 -0.79 -7.88 -2.24
N TRP A 181 -1.43 -7.21 -3.19
CA TRP A 181 -2.39 -7.84 -4.09
C TRP A 181 -1.72 -8.86 -4.99
N VAL A 182 -2.52 -9.81 -5.43
CA VAL A 182 -2.08 -10.92 -6.26
C VAL A 182 -1.62 -10.39 -7.62
N ASN A 183 -0.39 -10.68 -8.04
CA ASN A 183 0.10 -10.33 -9.39
C ASN A 183 -0.80 -10.92 -10.50
N GLY A 184 -1.20 -12.18 -10.34
CA GLY A 184 -2.07 -12.92 -11.24
C GLY A 184 -1.27 -13.55 -12.38
N THR A 185 -1.29 -14.87 -12.48
CA THR A 185 -0.60 -15.65 -13.50
C THR A 185 -1.47 -16.84 -13.94
N SER A 186 -1.05 -17.56 -14.98
CA SER A 186 -1.71 -18.80 -15.41
C SER A 186 -1.34 -20.01 -14.54
N ASN A 187 -0.52 -19.83 -13.49
CA ASN A 187 -0.16 -20.92 -12.59
C ASN A 187 -1.42 -21.44 -11.88
N PRO A 188 -1.52 -22.76 -11.61
CA PRO A 188 -2.63 -23.32 -10.85
C PRO A 188 -2.76 -22.66 -9.48
N TYR A 189 -4.00 -22.40 -9.07
CA TYR A 189 -4.35 -22.12 -7.68
C TYR A 189 -5.00 -23.36 -7.09
N ARG A 190 -4.57 -23.73 -5.89
CA ARG A 190 -5.03 -24.91 -5.18
C ARG A 190 -5.93 -24.51 -4.03
N ASP A 191 -6.98 -25.28 -3.79
CA ASP A 191 -7.79 -25.17 -2.59
C ASP A 191 -6.89 -25.35 -1.34
N PRO A 192 -6.89 -24.40 -0.38
CA PRO A 192 -5.99 -24.45 0.76
C PRO A 192 -6.25 -25.60 1.75
N ALA A 193 -7.44 -26.22 1.72
CA ALA A 193 -7.80 -27.32 2.61
C ALA A 193 -7.49 -28.69 2.00
N THR A 194 -7.73 -28.86 0.70
CA THR A 194 -7.65 -30.16 0.01
C THR A 194 -6.46 -30.27 -0.94
N GLY A 195 -5.87 -29.16 -1.38
CA GLY A 195 -4.78 -29.12 -2.38
C GLY A 195 -5.23 -29.34 -3.84
N ALA A 196 -6.53 -29.56 -4.07
CA ALA A 196 -7.12 -29.72 -5.40
C ALA A 196 -6.98 -28.42 -6.21
N VAL A 197 -6.73 -28.51 -7.52
CA VAL A 197 -6.67 -27.32 -8.38
C VAL A 197 -8.09 -26.79 -8.58
N THR A 198 -8.34 -25.53 -8.20
CA THR A 198 -9.65 -24.86 -8.30
C THR A 198 -9.66 -23.67 -9.26
N GLY A 199 -8.56 -23.47 -9.99
CA GLY A 199 -8.43 -22.43 -11.00
C GLY A 199 -6.99 -21.99 -11.15
N THR A 200 -6.80 -20.73 -11.51
CA THR A 200 -5.49 -20.10 -11.71
C THR A 200 -5.25 -18.97 -10.71
N ARG A 201 -4.02 -18.45 -10.68
CA ARG A 201 -3.67 -17.23 -9.94
C ARG A 201 -4.44 -16.00 -10.45
N HIS A 202 -4.88 -15.97 -11.71
CA HIS A 202 -5.78 -14.92 -12.19
C HIS A 202 -7.15 -14.99 -11.51
N ASP A 203 -7.72 -16.19 -11.34
CA ASP A 203 -9.00 -16.36 -10.65
C ASP A 203 -8.89 -16.00 -9.17
N HIS A 204 -7.77 -16.38 -8.54
CA HIS A 204 -7.48 -15.96 -7.17
C HIS A 204 -7.33 -14.43 -7.04
N LYS A 205 -6.75 -13.74 -8.03
CA LYS A 205 -6.67 -12.27 -8.02
C LYS A 205 -8.04 -11.62 -7.98
N LEU A 206 -9.00 -12.10 -8.77
CA LEU A 206 -10.37 -11.56 -8.79
C LEU A 206 -11.11 -11.82 -7.47
N ARG A 207 -10.91 -13.01 -6.87
CA ARG A 207 -11.42 -13.31 -5.51
C ARG A 207 -10.78 -12.41 -4.45
N PHE A 208 -9.48 -12.18 -4.54
CA PHE A 208 -8.76 -11.27 -3.64
C PHE A 208 -9.30 -9.84 -3.73
N HIS A 209 -9.58 -9.33 -4.93
CA HIS A 209 -10.25 -8.03 -5.09
C HIS A 209 -11.62 -7.99 -4.42
N HIS A 210 -12.40 -9.07 -4.50
CA HIS A 210 -13.70 -9.16 -3.84
C HIS A 210 -13.58 -9.15 -2.32
N HIS A 211 -12.72 -10.00 -1.74
CA HIS A 211 -12.49 -10.00 -0.29
C HIS A 211 -12.00 -8.66 0.25
N MET A 212 -11.10 -7.98 -0.47
CA MET A 212 -10.63 -6.65 -0.11
C MET A 212 -11.74 -5.59 -0.20
N LEU A 213 -12.61 -5.68 -1.20
CA LEU A 213 -13.77 -4.78 -1.30
C LEU A 213 -14.74 -5.02 -0.14
N ASP A 214 -15.07 -6.27 0.16
CA ASP A 214 -16.00 -6.62 1.23
C ASP A 214 -15.48 -6.13 2.59
N GLU A 215 -14.18 -6.32 2.86
CA GLU A 215 -13.50 -5.81 4.04
C GLU A 215 -13.59 -4.27 4.13
N ALA A 216 -13.24 -3.57 3.05
CA ALA A 216 -13.29 -2.11 3.02
C ALA A 216 -14.72 -1.57 3.22
N LEU A 217 -15.70 -2.15 2.53
CA LEU A 217 -17.10 -1.73 2.67
C LEU A 217 -17.67 -2.07 4.03
N GLN A 218 -17.28 -3.19 4.66
CA GLN A 218 -17.70 -3.50 6.02
C GLN A 218 -17.18 -2.45 7.00
N LEU A 219 -15.89 -2.13 6.92
CA LEU A 219 -15.28 -1.09 7.75
C LEU A 219 -15.94 0.29 7.53
N GLU A 220 -16.20 0.68 6.29
CA GLU A 220 -16.89 1.94 5.98
C GLU A 220 -18.33 1.96 6.54
N ARG A 221 -19.06 0.84 6.47
CA ARG A 221 -20.39 0.70 7.10
C ARG A 221 -20.34 0.84 8.62
N ASP A 222 -19.28 0.33 9.23
CA ASP A 222 -19.03 0.42 10.67
C ASP A 222 -18.54 1.82 11.09
N GLY A 223 -18.45 2.76 10.15
CA GLY A 223 -18.08 4.16 10.39
C GLY A 223 -16.59 4.44 10.34
N HIS A 224 -15.78 3.45 9.98
CA HIS A 224 -14.34 3.63 9.83
C HIS A 224 -13.97 4.34 8.52
N GLN A 225 -12.81 4.99 8.55
CA GLN A 225 -12.20 5.59 7.37
C GLN A 225 -11.02 4.74 6.92
N VAL A 226 -11.10 4.18 5.72
CA VAL A 226 -10.15 3.17 5.24
C VAL A 226 -9.06 3.80 4.38
N VAL A 227 -7.81 3.41 4.63
CA VAL A 227 -6.65 3.66 3.78
C VAL A 227 -6.13 2.31 3.29
N LEU A 228 -6.38 1.99 2.03
CA LEU A 228 -5.75 0.85 1.34
C LEU A 228 -4.41 1.32 0.76
N MET A 229 -3.30 0.72 1.18
CA MET A 229 -1.98 1.09 0.67
C MET A 229 -1.07 -0.12 0.45
N GLY A 230 -0.34 -0.07 -0.65
CA GLY A 230 0.57 -1.16 -1.03
C GLY A 230 0.59 -1.43 -2.52
N ASP A 231 1.25 -2.53 -2.87
CA ASP A 231 1.33 -3.03 -4.22
C ASP A 231 0.01 -3.70 -4.60
N MET A 232 -0.78 -2.99 -5.40
CA MET A 232 -2.07 -3.46 -5.93
C MET A 232 -1.88 -4.38 -7.15
N ASN A 233 -0.66 -4.48 -7.69
CA ASN A 233 -0.35 -5.20 -8.91
C ASN A 233 -1.26 -4.81 -10.10
N ILE A 234 -1.72 -3.55 -10.14
CA ILE A 234 -2.60 -3.00 -11.16
C ILE A 234 -2.19 -1.56 -11.47
N ALA A 235 -1.71 -1.33 -12.69
CA ALA A 235 -1.64 0.00 -13.28
C ALA A 235 -3.03 0.36 -13.80
N ARG A 236 -3.70 1.35 -13.19
CA ARG A 236 -5.14 1.63 -13.43
C ARG A 236 -5.46 2.20 -14.81
N ALA A 237 -4.49 2.89 -15.42
CA ALA A 237 -4.73 3.70 -16.60
C ALA A 237 -3.52 3.77 -17.54
N ARG A 238 -3.73 4.29 -18.76
CA ARG A 238 -2.65 4.43 -19.76
C ARG A 238 -1.46 5.25 -19.23
N ILE A 239 -1.75 6.26 -18.41
CA ILE A 239 -0.78 7.14 -17.79
C ILE A 239 0.05 6.46 -16.69
N ASP A 240 -0.41 5.31 -16.19
CA ASP A 240 0.25 4.52 -15.16
C ASP A 240 1.22 3.48 -15.74
N GLY A 241 1.50 3.50 -17.05
CA GLY A 241 2.46 2.59 -17.69
C GLY A 241 3.33 3.28 -18.74
N HIS A 242 4.61 2.92 -18.79
CA HIS A 242 5.61 3.41 -19.74
C HIS A 242 6.51 2.27 -20.24
N PRO A 243 6.87 2.21 -21.54
CA PRO A 243 6.39 3.06 -22.61
C PRO A 243 4.90 2.85 -22.90
N ASN A 244 4.35 1.68 -22.56
CA ASN A 244 2.97 1.29 -22.78
C ASN A 244 2.34 0.72 -21.51
N LEU A 245 1.01 0.80 -21.41
CA LEU A 245 0.26 0.06 -20.40
C LEU A 245 0.18 -1.41 -20.78
N ARG A 246 0.40 -2.32 -19.82
CA ARG A 246 0.29 -3.77 -20.07
C ARG A 246 -1.14 -4.16 -20.44
N THR A 247 -1.27 -4.89 -21.54
CA THR A 247 -2.52 -5.43 -22.09
C THR A 247 -2.46 -6.92 -22.43
N SER A 248 -1.26 -7.51 -22.46
CA SER A 248 -1.05 -8.94 -22.71
C SER A 248 -0.36 -9.60 -21.51
N PRO A 249 -0.85 -10.75 -21.02
CA PRO A 249 -2.05 -11.43 -21.51
C PRO A 249 -3.35 -10.64 -21.20
N LEU A 250 -4.45 -10.98 -21.88
CA LEU A 250 -5.75 -10.28 -21.79
C LEU A 250 -6.25 -10.10 -20.35
N GLN A 251 -5.82 -10.99 -19.44
CA GLN A 251 -6.11 -10.93 -18.02
C GLN A 251 -5.64 -9.62 -17.38
N HIS A 252 -4.59 -8.95 -17.86
CA HIS A 252 -4.25 -7.60 -17.36
C HIS A 252 -5.35 -6.58 -17.61
N VAL A 253 -6.05 -6.68 -18.76
CA VAL A 253 -7.19 -5.80 -19.08
C VAL A 253 -8.37 -6.14 -18.18
N LYS A 254 -8.71 -7.43 -18.05
CA LYS A 254 -9.84 -7.89 -17.22
C LYS A 254 -9.66 -7.55 -15.74
N ASN A 255 -8.47 -7.83 -15.18
CA ASN A 255 -8.17 -7.56 -13.78
C ASN A 255 -8.18 -6.05 -13.48
N ARG A 256 -7.72 -5.22 -14.42
CA ARG A 256 -7.79 -3.76 -14.30
C ARG A 256 -9.22 -3.24 -14.35
N ALA A 257 -10.04 -3.76 -15.26
CA ALA A 257 -11.45 -3.39 -15.34
C ALA A 257 -12.20 -3.77 -14.03
N ASP A 258 -11.99 -4.98 -13.53
CA ASP A 258 -12.55 -5.45 -12.26
C ASP A 258 -12.12 -4.58 -11.07
N PHE A 259 -10.82 -4.29 -10.96
CA PHE A 259 -10.28 -3.42 -9.90
C PHE A 259 -10.85 -2.00 -9.99
N ASN A 260 -10.87 -1.40 -11.19
CA ASN A 260 -11.42 -0.05 -11.38
C ASN A 260 -12.91 0.01 -11.03
N SER A 261 -13.69 -1.01 -11.41
CA SER A 261 -15.10 -1.13 -11.06
C SER A 261 -15.28 -1.14 -9.55
N LYS A 262 -14.66 -2.13 -8.86
CA LYS A 262 -14.84 -2.37 -7.43
C LYS A 262 -14.41 -1.20 -6.56
N PHE A 263 -13.27 -0.59 -6.85
CA PHE A 263 -12.67 0.37 -5.93
C PHE A 263 -12.94 1.85 -6.29
N PHE A 264 -13.43 2.15 -7.50
CA PHE A 264 -13.53 3.56 -7.94
C PHE A 264 -14.83 3.94 -8.63
N THR A 265 -15.38 3.09 -9.50
CA THR A 265 -16.44 3.55 -10.43
C THR A 265 -17.81 2.93 -10.19
N ASP A 266 -17.90 1.73 -9.61
CA ASP A 266 -19.20 1.09 -9.32
C ASP A 266 -19.86 1.76 -8.11
N ASP A 267 -21.16 2.03 -8.20
CA ASP A 267 -21.95 2.64 -7.13
C ASP A 267 -22.08 1.73 -5.90
N LYS A 268 -21.98 0.41 -6.10
CA LYS A 268 -21.93 -0.59 -5.02
C LYS A 268 -20.49 -0.89 -4.57
N GLY A 269 -19.50 -0.27 -5.20
CA GLY A 269 -18.09 -0.39 -4.84
C GLY A 269 -17.68 0.60 -3.75
N MET A 270 -16.39 0.62 -3.43
CA MET A 270 -15.81 1.53 -2.41
C MET A 270 -15.92 3.00 -2.81
N ARG A 271 -15.96 3.29 -4.13
CA ARG A 271 -15.91 4.66 -4.69
C ARG A 271 -14.74 5.49 -4.11
N GLY A 272 -13.63 4.84 -3.79
CA GLY A 272 -12.47 5.42 -3.14
C GLY A 272 -11.73 6.42 -4.03
N ILE A 273 -10.77 7.11 -3.41
CA ILE A 273 -9.93 8.12 -4.08
C ILE A 273 -8.50 7.60 -4.19
N ASP A 274 -7.99 7.53 -5.42
CA ASP A 274 -6.55 7.36 -5.70
C ASP A 274 -5.85 8.69 -5.38
N VAL A 275 -5.22 8.76 -4.21
CA VAL A 275 -4.77 10.03 -3.62
C VAL A 275 -3.70 10.71 -4.45
N PHE A 276 -2.81 9.93 -5.08
CA PHE A 276 -1.80 10.48 -5.97
C PHE A 276 -2.44 11.20 -7.16
N ARG A 277 -3.42 10.57 -7.81
CA ARG A 277 -4.13 11.19 -8.95
C ARG A 277 -5.01 12.35 -8.53
N HIS A 278 -5.59 12.30 -7.33
CA HIS A 278 -6.36 13.41 -6.78
C HIS A 278 -5.50 14.68 -6.62
N ILE A 279 -4.29 14.55 -6.07
CA ILE A 279 -3.41 15.69 -5.78
C ILE A 279 -2.58 16.11 -7.00
N HIS A 280 -2.01 15.15 -7.73
CA HIS A 280 -1.03 15.41 -8.79
C HIS A 280 -1.59 15.32 -10.22
N GLY A 281 -2.89 15.02 -10.37
CA GLY A 281 -3.57 14.92 -11.66
C GLY A 281 -2.84 13.99 -12.64
N ASP A 282 -2.48 14.54 -13.80
CA ASP A 282 -1.83 13.80 -14.89
C ASP A 282 -0.29 13.77 -14.79
N THR A 283 0.28 14.07 -13.62
CA THR A 283 1.73 13.93 -13.41
C THR A 283 2.14 12.47 -13.59
N LYS A 284 3.14 12.21 -14.43
CA LYS A 284 3.71 10.87 -14.61
C LYS A 284 4.79 10.62 -13.57
N LYS A 285 4.47 9.75 -12.61
CA LYS A 285 5.41 9.11 -11.68
C LYS A 285 5.04 7.64 -11.55
N PHE A 286 6.05 6.79 -11.36
CA PHE A 286 5.89 5.34 -11.37
C PHE A 286 6.43 4.74 -10.08
N THR A 287 5.91 3.56 -9.74
CA THR A 287 6.27 2.88 -8.49
C THR A 287 7.10 1.64 -8.76
N TYR A 288 6.95 1.00 -9.92
CA TYR A 288 7.69 -0.17 -10.35
C TYR A 288 8.64 0.15 -11.51
N HIS A 289 9.90 -0.23 -11.34
CA HIS A 289 10.99 -0.12 -12.32
C HIS A 289 11.74 -1.46 -12.38
N PRO A 290 11.57 -2.25 -13.45
CA PRO A 290 12.11 -3.60 -13.58
C PRO A 290 13.64 -3.58 -13.50
N ARG A 291 14.20 -4.59 -12.84
CA ARG A 291 15.66 -4.78 -12.82
C ARG A 291 16.16 -5.14 -14.22
N GLY A 292 17.42 -4.76 -14.50
CA GLY A 292 18.07 -5.07 -15.78
C GLY A 292 17.70 -4.17 -16.95
N ARG A 293 16.93 -3.10 -16.71
CA ARG A 293 16.68 -2.01 -17.66
C ARG A 293 17.23 -0.70 -17.15
N SER A 294 17.45 0.25 -18.06
CA SER A 294 17.80 1.62 -17.68
C SER A 294 16.65 2.26 -16.91
N TRP A 295 16.98 3.11 -15.93
CA TRP A 295 15.97 3.83 -15.15
C TRP A 295 15.02 4.61 -16.07
N GLY A 296 13.71 4.49 -15.86
CA GLY A 296 12.71 5.18 -16.67
C GLY A 296 12.38 4.54 -18.02
N GLU A 297 13.12 3.50 -18.45
CA GLU A 297 12.91 2.88 -19.78
C GLU A 297 11.60 2.07 -19.86
N SER A 298 11.21 1.45 -18.75
CA SER A 298 9.97 0.69 -18.61
C SER A 298 9.50 0.84 -17.17
N CYS A 299 8.27 1.29 -16.97
CA CYS A 299 7.77 1.64 -15.66
C CYS A 299 6.27 1.36 -15.56
N ASP A 300 5.80 1.01 -14.37
CA ASP A 300 4.37 0.94 -14.06
C ASP A 300 4.10 1.62 -12.70
N ARG A 301 2.92 2.23 -12.52
CA ARG A 301 2.43 2.67 -11.21
C ARG A 301 1.42 1.64 -10.71
N VAL A 302 1.92 0.68 -9.94
CA VAL A 302 1.14 -0.46 -9.41
C VAL A 302 0.97 -0.42 -7.90
N ASP A 303 1.73 0.44 -7.22
CA ASP A 303 1.57 0.74 -5.80
C ASP A 303 0.68 1.97 -5.69
N LEU A 304 -0.41 1.85 -4.92
CA LEU A 304 -1.42 2.88 -4.80
C LEU A 304 -1.72 3.15 -3.33
N ILE A 305 -2.22 4.36 -3.07
CA ILE A 305 -2.91 4.73 -1.85
C ILE A 305 -4.35 5.08 -2.26
N VAL A 306 -5.28 4.22 -1.87
CA VAL A 306 -6.72 4.38 -2.13
C VAL A 306 -7.40 4.62 -0.79
N VAL A 307 -8.09 5.75 -0.66
CA VAL A 307 -8.72 6.15 0.61
C VAL A 307 -10.23 6.20 0.48
N SER A 308 -10.93 5.97 1.59
CA SER A 308 -12.35 6.30 1.72
C SER A 308 -12.61 7.71 1.25
N ARG A 309 -13.69 7.88 0.48
CA ARG A 309 -14.01 9.18 -0.14
C ARG A 309 -14.15 10.31 0.88
N ALA A 310 -14.75 10.03 2.04
CA ALA A 310 -14.99 11.01 3.09
C ALA A 310 -13.68 11.59 3.66
N LEU A 311 -12.56 10.87 3.65
CA LEU A 311 -11.24 11.42 4.06
C LEU A 311 -10.80 12.61 3.21
N VAL A 312 -11.29 12.71 1.97
CA VAL A 312 -10.99 13.79 1.04
C VAL A 312 -12.14 14.78 0.97
N ASP A 313 -13.34 14.30 0.62
CA ASP A 313 -14.46 15.16 0.23
C ASP A 313 -15.12 15.82 1.46
N ASP A 314 -15.23 15.11 2.58
CA ASP A 314 -15.98 15.56 3.76
C ASP A 314 -15.06 16.08 4.87
N MET A 315 -13.95 15.38 5.12
CA MET A 315 -13.04 15.65 6.22
C MET A 315 -11.87 16.55 5.83
N ASP A 316 -11.53 16.67 4.53
CA ASP A 316 -10.31 17.35 4.06
C ASP A 316 -9.07 16.90 4.87
N ALA A 317 -9.01 15.61 5.21
CA ALA A 317 -7.99 15.05 6.11
C ALA A 317 -6.69 14.71 5.38
N VAL A 318 -6.73 14.53 4.06
CA VAL A 318 -5.54 14.27 3.24
C VAL A 318 -4.79 15.57 2.98
N THR A 319 -3.62 15.73 3.60
CA THR A 319 -2.84 16.98 3.52
C THR A 319 -1.75 16.95 2.45
N ALA A 320 -1.16 15.79 2.19
CA ALA A 320 -0.14 15.63 1.15
C ALA A 320 0.05 14.16 0.74
N THR A 321 0.67 13.94 -0.42
CA THR A 321 1.12 12.63 -0.90
C THR A 321 2.24 12.81 -1.89
N ASP A 322 3.12 11.82 -2.02
CA ASP A 322 4.00 11.72 -3.19
C ASP A 322 4.51 10.28 -3.40
N ILE A 323 5.16 10.07 -4.55
CA ILE A 323 5.94 8.87 -4.90
C ILE A 323 7.41 9.26 -4.90
N CYS A 324 8.23 8.47 -4.20
CA CYS A 324 9.68 8.62 -4.12
C CYS A 324 10.37 8.10 -5.40
N ASP A 325 9.99 8.60 -6.57
CA ASP A 325 10.34 8.08 -7.90
C ASP A 325 11.80 8.38 -8.31
N SER A 326 12.75 7.72 -7.66
CA SER A 326 14.19 7.81 -7.99
C SER A 326 14.92 6.48 -7.80
N ALA A 327 16.01 6.30 -8.54
CA ALA A 327 16.85 5.09 -8.43
C ALA A 327 17.43 4.89 -7.01
N GLN A 328 17.72 5.98 -6.30
CA GLN A 328 18.19 5.93 -4.92
C GLN A 328 17.12 5.40 -3.98
N GLU A 329 15.89 5.87 -4.13
CA GLU A 329 14.75 5.47 -3.29
C GLU A 329 14.27 4.06 -3.60
N ARG A 330 14.41 3.59 -4.85
CA ARG A 330 14.17 2.18 -5.21
C ARG A 330 15.10 1.24 -4.44
N GLY A 331 16.34 1.68 -4.21
CA GLY A 331 17.35 0.92 -3.49
C GLY A 331 17.57 -0.46 -4.10
N HIS A 332 17.48 -1.51 -3.28
CA HIS A 332 17.62 -2.88 -3.74
C HIS A 332 16.35 -3.42 -4.42
N SER A 333 15.17 -2.82 -4.22
CA SER A 333 13.91 -3.32 -4.76
C SER A 333 13.80 -3.09 -6.28
N ASP A 334 12.71 -3.53 -6.88
CA ASP A 334 12.16 -3.05 -8.14
C ASP A 334 11.04 -2.02 -7.94
N HIS A 335 10.61 -1.77 -6.69
CA HIS A 335 9.65 -0.72 -6.38
C HIS A 335 10.26 0.46 -5.60
N VAL A 336 9.69 1.64 -5.76
CA VAL A 336 9.96 2.82 -4.93
C VAL A 336 8.88 3.00 -3.85
N PRO A 337 9.22 3.64 -2.72
CA PRO A 337 8.23 4.01 -1.72
C PRO A 337 7.22 5.07 -2.21
N LEU A 338 6.04 5.07 -1.62
CA LEU A 338 5.04 6.13 -1.74
C LEU A 338 4.45 6.43 -0.36
N TRP A 339 3.89 7.63 -0.18
CA TRP A 339 3.40 8.05 1.13
C TRP A 339 2.19 8.97 1.05
N ILE A 340 1.46 9.05 2.17
CA ILE A 340 0.36 9.98 2.42
C ILE A 340 0.57 10.65 3.77
N SER A 341 0.18 11.92 3.86
CA SER A 341 0.04 12.67 5.10
C SER A 341 -1.42 12.91 5.40
N LEU A 342 -1.83 12.66 6.64
CA LEU A 342 -3.20 12.83 7.12
C LEU A 342 -3.22 13.75 8.34
N ASP A 343 -4.27 14.56 8.49
CA ASP A 343 -4.59 15.30 9.70
C ASP A 343 -5.61 14.51 10.55
N LEU A 344 -5.12 13.81 11.57
CA LEU A 344 -5.95 12.95 12.43
C LEU A 344 -7.00 13.72 13.23
N SER A 345 -6.77 15.00 13.51
CA SER A 345 -7.74 15.83 14.24
C SER A 345 -9.06 15.96 13.48
N ARG A 346 -9.02 15.85 12.14
CA ARG A 346 -10.20 15.90 11.26
C ARG A 346 -10.95 14.58 11.17
N ILE A 347 -10.34 13.49 11.63
CA ILE A 347 -10.93 12.13 11.62
C ILE A 347 -11.59 11.83 12.98
N ALA A 348 -10.94 12.23 14.07
CA ALA A 348 -11.34 11.93 15.45
C ALA A 348 -12.77 12.39 15.83
N GLY A 349 -13.33 13.39 15.13
CA GLY A 349 -14.64 13.96 15.42
C GLY A 349 -15.85 13.22 14.83
N VAL A 350 -15.65 12.14 14.06
CA VAL A 350 -16.73 11.51 13.27
C VAL A 350 -17.05 10.07 13.69
N ALA A 351 -16.18 9.41 14.46
CA ALA A 351 -16.42 8.06 14.94
C ALA A 351 -17.64 8.04 15.90
N LYS A 352 -18.77 7.48 15.44
CA LYS A 352 -19.91 7.23 16.33
C LYS A 352 -19.45 6.23 17.41
N PRO A 353 -19.85 6.42 18.67
CA PRO A 353 -19.60 5.41 19.70
C PRO A 353 -20.21 4.08 19.24
N PRO A 354 -19.59 2.94 19.59
CA PRO A 354 -20.14 1.63 19.25
C PRO A 354 -21.57 1.56 19.78
N VAL A 355 -22.49 1.07 18.94
CA VAL A 355 -23.86 0.78 19.35
C VAL A 355 -23.77 -0.31 20.42
N THR A 356 -23.81 0.10 21.68
CA THR A 356 -24.05 -0.83 22.78
C THR A 356 -25.46 -1.34 22.58
N ASP A 357 -25.59 -2.58 22.15
CA ASP A 357 -26.86 -3.29 22.11
C ASP A 357 -27.40 -3.34 23.55
N ARG A 358 -28.28 -2.38 23.88
CA ARG A 358 -29.02 -2.36 25.14
C ARG A 358 -30.44 -2.81 24.83
N GLY A 359 -30.75 -4.02 25.31
CA GLY A 359 -32.10 -4.53 25.50
C GLY A 359 -32.47 -5.60 24.49
N THR A 360 -33.00 -6.75 24.90
CA THR A 360 -34.08 -6.86 25.89
C THR A 360 -34.01 -8.16 26.70
N GLU A 361 -33.80 -8.04 28.01
CA GLU A 361 -34.52 -8.87 28.98
C GLU A 361 -35.80 -8.11 29.35
N GLN A 362 -36.95 -8.70 29.04
CA GLN A 362 -38.19 -8.64 29.82
C GLN A 362 -39.06 -9.85 29.45
#